data_AF-A0A2V7YML4-F1
#
_entry.id   AF-A0A2V7YML4-F1
#
_cell.length_a   1.000
_cell.length_b   1.000
_cell.length_c   1.000
_cell.angle_alpha   90.00
_cell.angle_beta   90.00
_cell.angle_gamma   90.00
#
_symmetry.space_group_name_H-M   'P 1'
#
loop_
_entity.id
_entity.type
_entity.pdbx_description
1 polymer ?
#
loop_
_entity_poly.entity_id
_entity_poly.type
_entity_poly.pdbx_seq_one_letter_code
_entity_poly.pdbx_strand_id
1 'polypeptide(L)'
;GMKGSRVQSIIRELRGEKIDIIEYSDDLVTFAQSALAPAKITRVSVTHQGETPHLDVIVEDEQLSLAIGKRGQNVRLASELIGSRIDIKSESDVKDEVADALARMLQNAMSQIPAAPKQADVLSAPGIGAEVANRLQEAGYGDVEALADAEPETLLALEVEDFDREQAEALVAWAKELREQRMANLDIGPFRAPEAAPAAGTSMADEDFMAALSRAFAESEHQRSSNVAAAAAMLGGDEPAEETEEVPSEEKES
;
A
#
# COMPACT_ATOMS: atom_id res chain seq x y z
N GLY A 1 26.76 39.17 28.00
CA GLY A 1 28.00 39.98 27.98
C GLY A 1 28.00 40.82 26.73
N MET A 2 28.59 42.02 26.75
CA MET A 2 28.50 42.97 25.63
C MET A 2 28.94 42.35 24.30
N LYS A 3 28.06 42.37 23.29
CA LYS A 3 28.28 41.83 21.93
C LYS A 3 28.92 40.42 21.89
N GLY A 4 28.54 39.55 22.82
CA GLY A 4 29.02 38.16 22.87
C GLY A 4 30.47 37.98 23.37
N SER A 5 31.11 39.01 23.92
CA SER A 5 32.55 38.99 24.29
C SER A 5 33.01 37.75 25.08
N ARG A 6 32.23 37.32 26.09
CA ARG A 6 32.52 36.10 26.88
C ARG A 6 32.61 34.84 26.01
N VAL A 7 31.71 34.70 25.04
CA VAL A 7 31.63 33.53 24.14
C VAL A 7 32.83 33.53 23.20
N GLN A 8 33.22 34.70 22.69
CA GLN A 8 34.41 34.84 21.84
C GLN A 8 35.73 34.53 22.57
N SER A 9 35.82 34.76 23.89
CA SER A 9 36.95 34.26 24.70
C SER A 9 36.97 32.73 24.76
N ILE A 10 35.84 32.10 25.09
CA ILE A 10 35.74 30.63 25.21
C ILE A 10 36.03 29.95 23.85
N ILE A 11 35.49 30.46 22.74
CA ILE A 11 35.80 29.98 21.38
C ILE A 11 37.31 30.04 21.09
N ARG A 12 38.02 31.06 21.58
CA ARG A 12 39.48 31.19 21.39
C ARG A 12 40.26 30.16 22.21
N GLU A 13 39.80 29.85 23.42
CA GLU A 13 40.37 28.82 24.29
C GLU A 13 40.12 27.41 23.72
N LEU A 14 38.92 27.15 23.18
CA LEU A 14 38.56 25.95 22.41
C LEU A 14 39.07 25.97 20.96
N ARG A 15 40.17 26.70 20.68
CA ARG A 15 40.92 26.69 19.41
C ARG A 15 40.11 27.02 18.14
N GLY A 16 38.97 27.70 18.28
CA GLY A 16 38.07 28.05 17.17
C GLY A 16 36.91 27.09 16.95
N GLU A 17 36.63 26.17 17.88
CA GLU A 17 35.40 25.38 17.89
C GLU A 17 34.15 26.28 17.89
N LYS A 18 33.11 25.88 17.14
CA LYS A 18 31.85 26.63 17.09
C LYS A 18 31.01 26.31 18.32
N ILE A 19 30.51 27.35 18.96
CA ILE A 19 29.59 27.26 20.10
C ILE A 19 28.35 28.06 19.74
N ASP A 20 27.24 27.36 19.55
CA ASP A 20 25.91 27.95 19.45
C ASP A 20 25.25 27.92 20.84
N ILE A 21 24.42 28.93 21.14
CA ILE A 21 23.79 29.11 22.45
C ILE A 21 22.29 29.20 22.25
N ILE A 22 21.58 28.24 22.83
CA ILE A 22 20.12 28.09 22.71
C ILE A 22 19.45 28.42 24.05
N GLU A 23 18.15 28.64 24.03
CA GLU A 23 17.34 28.73 25.25
C GLU A 23 16.95 27.31 25.72
N TYR A 24 16.93 27.09 27.03
CA TYR A 24 16.48 25.82 27.62
C TYR A 24 14.97 25.87 27.87
N SER A 25 14.27 24.77 27.61
CA SER A 25 12.86 24.59 27.94
C SER A 25 12.62 23.19 28.47
N ASP A 26 11.72 23.06 29.44
CA ASP A 26 11.23 21.77 29.94
C ASP A 26 10.31 21.06 28.93
N ASP A 27 9.75 21.81 27.97
CA ASP A 27 8.98 21.24 26.85
C ASP A 27 9.91 20.75 25.72
N LEU A 28 9.82 19.46 25.42
CA LEU A 28 10.60 18.80 24.37
C LEU A 28 10.36 19.41 22.97
N VAL A 29 9.17 19.91 22.66
CA VAL A 29 8.88 20.51 21.35
C VAL A 29 9.63 21.84 21.19
N THR A 30 9.46 22.75 22.15
CA THR A 30 10.15 24.04 22.20
C THR A 30 11.67 23.87 22.31
N PHE A 31 12.15 22.88 23.06
CA PHE A 31 13.57 22.61 23.21
C PHE A 31 14.19 22.00 21.94
N ALA A 32 13.48 21.12 21.23
CA ALA A 32 13.90 20.60 19.92
C ALA A 32 13.96 21.69 18.84
N GLN A 33 12.97 22.59 18.80
CA GLN A 33 13.00 23.77 17.93
C GLN A 33 14.21 24.67 18.22
N SER A 34 14.57 24.82 19.50
CA SER A 34 15.73 25.60 19.92
C SER A 34 17.06 24.90 19.59
N ALA A 35 17.15 23.58 19.77
CA ALA A 35 18.37 22.80 19.60
C ALA A 35 18.75 22.50 18.15
N LEU A 36 17.79 22.52 17.22
CA LEU A 36 18.02 22.32 15.78
C LEU A 36 18.25 23.63 15.00
N ALA A 37 18.16 24.79 15.69
CA ALA A 37 18.54 26.07 15.12
C ALA A 37 19.98 26.02 14.56
N PRO A 38 20.26 26.61 13.38
CA PRO A 38 19.47 27.64 12.69
C PRO A 38 18.41 27.14 11.71
N ALA A 39 18.16 25.83 11.59
CA ALA A 39 17.12 25.32 10.70
C ALA A 39 15.71 25.72 11.19
N LYS A 40 14.81 26.01 10.25
CA LYS A 40 13.38 26.16 10.56
C LYS A 40 12.69 24.81 10.59
N ILE A 41 11.70 24.67 11.46
CA ILE A 41 10.92 23.45 11.66
C ILE A 41 9.44 23.79 11.49
N THR A 42 8.76 23.05 10.63
CA THR A 42 7.31 23.18 10.40
C THR A 42 6.54 22.51 11.53
N ARG A 43 6.97 21.29 11.92
CA ARG A 43 6.26 20.47 12.91
C ARG A 43 7.22 19.55 13.67
N VAL A 44 6.91 19.30 14.94
CA VAL A 44 7.50 18.23 15.75
C VAL A 44 6.36 17.32 16.22
N SER A 45 6.55 16.02 16.14
CA SER A 45 5.77 15.01 16.88
C SER A 45 6.66 14.40 17.96
N VAL A 46 6.06 14.00 19.08
CA VAL A 46 6.78 13.31 20.17
C VAL A 46 6.12 11.95 20.38
N THR A 47 6.89 10.90 20.13
CA THR A 47 6.43 9.50 20.13
C THR A 47 7.14 8.75 21.26
N HIS A 48 6.39 8.35 22.29
CA HIS A 48 6.95 7.67 23.47
C HIS A 48 7.14 6.16 23.23
N GLN A 49 8.18 5.79 22.49
CA GLN A 49 8.48 4.42 22.11
C GLN A 49 9.51 3.75 23.05
N GLY A 50 9.08 3.42 24.26
CA GLY A 50 9.93 2.76 25.27
C GLY A 50 10.47 3.75 26.31
N GLU A 51 11.70 3.52 26.79
CA GLU A 51 12.31 4.34 27.85
C GLU A 51 12.82 5.71 27.35
N THR A 52 13.18 5.83 26.08
CA THR A 52 13.65 7.08 25.46
C THR A 52 12.59 7.70 24.55
N PRO A 53 12.36 9.03 24.60
CA PRO A 53 11.47 9.68 23.64
C PRO A 53 12.02 9.61 22.21
N HIS A 54 11.14 9.41 21.25
CA HIS A 54 11.41 9.66 19.83
C HIS A 54 10.78 10.99 19.44
N LEU A 55 11.50 11.81 18.68
CA LEU A 55 11.00 13.07 18.13
C LEU A 55 11.05 12.99 16.61
N ASP A 56 9.88 13.06 15.98
CA ASP A 56 9.72 13.07 14.52
C ASP A 56 9.62 14.55 14.09
N VAL A 57 10.66 15.06 13.42
CA VAL A 57 10.77 16.48 13.05
C VAL A 57 10.56 16.65 11.55
N ILE A 58 9.62 17.51 11.17
CA ILE A 58 9.26 17.80 9.78
C ILE A 58 9.72 19.23 9.42
N VAL A 59 10.43 19.34 8.31
CA VAL A 59 11.03 20.59 7.81
C VAL A 59 10.74 20.82 6.32
N GLU A 60 10.83 22.07 5.87
CA GLU A 60 10.88 22.42 4.45
C GLU A 60 12.08 21.70 3.76
N ASP A 61 11.94 21.27 2.51
CA ASP A 61 13.00 20.53 1.79
C ASP A 61 14.35 21.29 1.74
N GLU A 62 14.31 22.61 1.59
CA GLU A 62 15.50 23.48 1.63
C GLU A 62 16.22 23.45 2.99
N GLN A 63 15.51 23.15 4.08
CA GLN A 63 16.01 23.14 5.44
C GLN A 63 16.55 21.77 5.88
N LEU A 64 16.16 20.67 5.23
CA LEU A 64 16.56 19.29 5.59
C LEU A 64 18.08 19.13 5.74
N SER A 65 18.85 19.63 4.76
CA SER A 65 20.31 19.58 4.75
C SER A 65 20.95 20.41 5.88
N LEU A 66 20.29 21.50 6.29
CA LEU A 66 20.72 22.36 7.39
C LEU A 66 20.40 21.74 8.76
N ALA A 67 19.21 21.16 8.90
CA ALA A 67 18.71 20.52 10.13
C ALA A 67 19.53 19.27 10.50
N ILE A 68 19.83 18.41 9.53
CA ILE A 68 20.73 17.25 9.69
C ILE A 68 22.17 17.73 9.92
N GLY A 69 22.60 18.72 9.15
CA GLY A 69 23.94 19.28 9.20
C GLY A 69 25.03 18.35 8.64
N LYS A 70 26.28 18.85 8.62
CA LYS A 70 27.39 18.13 7.98
C LYS A 70 27.63 16.77 8.67
N ARG A 71 27.47 15.67 7.92
CA ARG A 71 27.57 14.28 8.41
C ARG A 71 26.62 13.97 9.60
N GLY A 72 25.46 14.61 9.66
CA GLY A 72 24.52 14.42 10.78
C GLY A 72 24.97 15.04 12.10
N GLN A 73 25.97 15.93 12.10
CA GLN A 73 26.51 16.51 13.34
C GLN A 73 25.46 17.31 14.11
N ASN A 74 24.53 18.01 13.43
CA ASN A 74 23.55 18.88 14.09
C ASN A 74 22.47 18.05 14.79
N VAL A 75 21.81 17.15 14.06
CA VAL A 75 20.83 16.21 14.62
C VAL A 75 21.41 15.32 15.73
N ARG A 76 22.69 14.94 15.63
CA ARG A 76 23.38 14.16 16.68
C ARG A 76 23.60 14.97 17.96
N LEU A 77 24.09 16.21 17.85
CA LEU A 77 24.29 17.09 19.00
C LEU A 77 22.95 17.45 19.67
N ALA A 78 21.90 17.71 18.87
CA ALA A 78 20.56 17.93 19.39
C ALA A 78 20.00 16.68 20.11
N SER A 79 20.17 15.48 19.53
CA SER A 79 19.74 14.22 20.17
C SER A 79 20.45 13.97 21.51
N GLU A 80 21.76 14.23 21.57
CA GLU A 80 22.58 14.08 22.78
C GLU A 80 22.24 15.15 23.85
N LEU A 81 21.91 16.37 23.43
CA LEU A 81 21.51 17.48 24.30
C LEU A 81 20.10 17.31 24.90
N ILE A 82 19.16 16.71 24.14
CA ILE A 82 17.78 16.45 24.58
C ILE A 82 17.66 15.06 25.25
N GLY A 83 18.68 14.20 25.14
CA GLY A 83 18.64 12.82 25.66
C GLY A 83 17.60 11.93 24.96
N SER A 84 17.21 12.29 23.73
CA SER A 84 16.10 11.70 22.99
C SER A 84 16.49 11.41 21.54
N ARG A 85 15.87 10.43 20.89
CA ARG A 85 16.19 10.08 19.50
C ARG A 85 15.43 11.01 18.56
N ILE A 86 16.13 11.82 17.77
CA ILE A 86 15.51 12.67 16.75
C ILE A 86 15.60 11.99 15.38
N ASP A 87 14.50 11.96 14.63
CA ASP A 87 14.50 11.75 13.18
C ASP A 87 14.05 13.03 12.46
N ILE A 88 14.53 13.27 11.24
CA ILE A 88 14.24 14.50 10.49
C ILE A 88 13.88 14.15 9.04
N LYS A 89 12.66 14.49 8.64
CA LYS A 89 12.10 14.25 7.29
C LYS A 89 11.66 15.57 6.66
N SER A 90 11.63 15.64 5.32
CA SER A 90 10.98 16.78 4.66
C SER A 90 9.46 16.66 4.65
N GLU A 91 8.77 17.75 4.29
CA GLU A 91 7.34 17.71 3.98
C GLU A 91 7.03 16.85 2.74
N SER A 92 7.94 16.76 1.76
CA SER A 92 7.76 15.90 0.59
C SER A 92 7.90 14.42 0.94
N ASP A 93 8.92 14.03 1.72
CA ASP A 93 9.12 12.67 2.23
C ASP A 93 7.85 12.16 2.95
N VAL A 94 7.25 13.01 3.80
CA VAL A 94 6.04 12.67 4.57
C VAL A 94 4.79 12.61 3.67
N LYS A 95 4.68 13.45 2.63
CA LYS A 95 3.60 13.34 1.63
C LYS A 95 3.71 12.02 0.84
N ASP A 96 4.90 11.66 0.39
CA ASP A 96 5.15 10.40 -0.32
C ASP A 96 4.90 9.19 0.61
N GLU A 97 5.40 9.16 1.85
CA GLU A 97 5.11 8.07 2.81
C GLU A 97 3.60 7.86 3.07
N VAL A 98 2.83 8.95 3.19
CA VAL A 98 1.37 8.88 3.37
C VAL A 98 0.65 8.42 2.10
N ALA A 99 1.11 8.87 0.93
CA ALA A 99 0.59 8.43 -0.37
C ALA A 99 0.84 6.92 -0.58
N ASP A 100 2.02 6.43 -0.21
CA ASP A 100 2.41 5.03 -0.28
C ASP A 100 1.55 4.14 0.65
N ALA A 101 1.34 4.60 1.89
CA ALA A 101 0.47 3.92 2.85
C ALA A 101 -1.00 3.87 2.36
N LEU A 102 -1.49 4.97 1.77
CA LEU A 102 -2.85 5.05 1.22
C LEU A 102 -3.01 4.17 -0.04
N ALA A 103 -2.05 4.17 -0.96
CA ALA A 103 -2.05 3.31 -2.14
C ALA A 103 -2.09 1.83 -1.75
N ARG A 104 -1.27 1.40 -0.78
CA ARG A 104 -1.27 0.03 -0.24
C ARG A 104 -2.61 -0.31 0.46
N MET A 105 -3.18 0.61 1.23
CA MET A 105 -4.49 0.40 1.87
C MET A 105 -5.61 0.24 0.84
N LEU A 106 -5.64 1.10 -0.18
CA LEU A 106 -6.61 1.03 -1.28
C LEU A 106 -6.40 -0.21 -2.15
N GLN A 107 -5.16 -0.64 -2.41
CA GLN A 107 -4.85 -1.85 -3.17
C GLN A 107 -5.24 -3.14 -2.40
N ASN A 108 -5.08 -3.15 -1.07
CA ASN A 108 -5.57 -4.22 -0.21
C ASN A 108 -7.11 -4.29 -0.25
N ALA A 109 -7.81 -3.15 -0.11
CA ALA A 109 -9.26 -3.09 -0.26
C ALA A 109 -9.72 -3.53 -1.66
N MET A 110 -9.07 -3.06 -2.73
CA MET A 110 -9.29 -3.48 -4.12
C MET A 110 -8.86 -4.92 -4.45
N SER A 111 -8.26 -5.64 -3.48
CA SER A 111 -7.98 -7.08 -3.58
C SER A 111 -8.90 -7.92 -2.68
N GLN A 112 -9.65 -7.29 -1.76
CA GLN A 112 -10.79 -7.89 -1.05
C GLN A 112 -12.10 -7.68 -1.81
N ILE A 113 -12.23 -6.56 -2.55
CA ILE A 113 -13.12 -6.52 -3.71
C ILE A 113 -12.61 -7.60 -4.68
N PRO A 114 -13.39 -8.65 -5.01
CA PRO A 114 -12.99 -9.60 -6.02
C PRO A 114 -12.83 -8.84 -7.33
N ALA A 115 -11.65 -8.95 -7.96
CA ALA A 115 -11.33 -8.26 -9.21
C ALA A 115 -12.48 -8.45 -10.21
N ALA A 116 -13.11 -7.32 -10.59
CA ALA A 116 -14.48 -7.23 -11.11
C ALA A 116 -14.85 -8.48 -11.92
N PRO A 117 -15.81 -9.29 -11.44
CA PRO A 117 -15.82 -10.71 -11.73
C PRO A 117 -15.76 -10.95 -13.23
N LYS A 118 -14.72 -11.66 -13.68
CA LYS A 118 -14.79 -12.40 -14.94
C LYS A 118 -16.08 -13.20 -14.83
N GLN A 119 -17.05 -12.85 -15.68
CA GLN A 119 -18.48 -13.13 -15.49
C GLN A 119 -18.64 -14.49 -14.87
N ALA A 120 -19.16 -14.53 -13.63
CA ALA A 120 -19.08 -15.73 -12.80
C ALA A 120 -19.95 -16.80 -13.45
N ASP A 121 -19.27 -17.69 -14.16
CA ASP A 121 -19.75 -18.15 -15.46
C ASP A 121 -21.06 -18.91 -15.28
N VAL A 122 -22.11 -18.60 -16.05
CA VAL A 122 -23.42 -19.26 -15.90
C VAL A 122 -23.30 -20.76 -16.20
N LEU A 123 -22.26 -21.13 -16.97
CA LEU A 123 -21.72 -22.49 -17.17
C LEU A 123 -21.32 -23.23 -15.88
N SER A 124 -21.13 -22.52 -14.76
CA SER A 124 -20.73 -23.08 -13.46
C SER A 124 -21.91 -23.48 -12.58
N ALA A 125 -23.13 -23.12 -12.97
CA ALA A 125 -24.33 -23.43 -12.20
C ALA A 125 -24.72 -24.91 -12.35
N PRO A 126 -25.10 -25.60 -11.25
CA PRO A 126 -25.43 -27.02 -11.29
C PRO A 126 -26.66 -27.28 -12.16
N GLY A 127 -26.51 -28.13 -13.18
CA GLY A 127 -27.61 -28.51 -14.09
C GLY A 127 -27.83 -27.58 -15.29
N ILE A 128 -26.95 -26.59 -15.52
CA ILE A 128 -27.04 -25.67 -16.66
C ILE A 128 -26.04 -26.09 -17.76
N GLY A 129 -26.57 -26.41 -18.94
CA GLY A 129 -25.77 -26.70 -20.13
C GLY A 129 -25.26 -25.43 -20.82
N ALA A 130 -24.24 -25.57 -21.69
CA ALA A 130 -23.63 -24.43 -22.38
C ALA A 130 -24.61 -23.64 -23.27
N GLU A 131 -25.58 -24.33 -23.87
CA GLU A 131 -26.63 -23.70 -24.67
C GLU A 131 -27.59 -22.86 -23.81
N VAL A 132 -27.99 -23.38 -22.64
CA VAL A 132 -28.83 -22.66 -21.67
C VAL A 132 -28.11 -21.43 -21.12
N ALA A 133 -26.84 -21.56 -20.75
CA ALA A 133 -26.01 -20.44 -20.30
C ALA A 133 -25.87 -19.32 -21.36
N ASN A 134 -25.67 -19.68 -22.63
CA ASN A 134 -25.62 -18.72 -23.73
C ASN A 134 -26.96 -17.97 -23.89
N ARG A 135 -28.11 -18.67 -23.82
CA ARG A 135 -29.43 -18.02 -23.90
C ARG A 135 -29.71 -17.10 -22.71
N LEU A 136 -29.31 -17.50 -21.51
CA LEU A 136 -29.38 -16.63 -20.32
C LEU A 136 -28.50 -15.39 -20.49
N GLN A 137 -27.30 -15.52 -21.05
CA GLN A 137 -26.40 -14.39 -21.34
C GLN A 137 -26.99 -13.45 -22.41
N GLU A 138 -27.57 -13.97 -23.51
CA GLU A 138 -28.29 -13.19 -24.52
C GLU A 138 -29.50 -12.43 -23.94
N ALA A 139 -30.21 -13.04 -22.98
CA ALA A 139 -31.33 -12.44 -22.27
C ALA A 139 -30.92 -11.42 -21.18
N GLY A 140 -29.62 -11.22 -20.95
CA GLY A 140 -29.09 -10.28 -19.95
C GLY A 140 -28.82 -10.87 -18.56
N TYR A 141 -29.11 -12.16 -18.35
CA TYR A 141 -28.85 -12.90 -17.11
C TYR A 141 -27.44 -13.53 -17.08
N GLY A 142 -26.46 -12.86 -17.71
CA GLY A 142 -25.07 -13.30 -17.81
C GLY A 142 -24.20 -13.02 -16.57
N ASP A 143 -24.81 -12.67 -15.43
CA ASP A 143 -24.13 -12.46 -14.15
C ASP A 143 -24.97 -12.94 -12.96
N VAL A 144 -24.27 -13.31 -11.89
CA VAL A 144 -24.84 -13.84 -10.64
C VAL A 144 -25.75 -12.84 -9.93
N GLU A 145 -25.46 -11.53 -9.96
CA GLU A 145 -26.36 -10.54 -9.34
C GLU A 145 -27.69 -10.44 -10.11
N ALA A 146 -27.63 -10.45 -11.44
CA ALA A 146 -28.82 -10.43 -12.30
C ALA A 146 -29.66 -11.72 -12.16
N LEU A 147 -29.03 -12.88 -11.95
CA LEU A 147 -29.69 -14.16 -11.67
C LEU A 147 -30.27 -14.20 -10.24
N ALA A 148 -29.61 -13.60 -9.25
CA ALA A 148 -30.08 -13.56 -7.87
C ALA A 148 -31.32 -12.66 -7.72
N ASP A 149 -31.46 -11.60 -8.53
CA ASP A 149 -32.63 -10.72 -8.53
C ASP A 149 -33.73 -11.16 -9.55
N ALA A 150 -33.54 -12.27 -10.27
CA ALA A 150 -34.51 -12.82 -11.22
C ALA A 150 -35.60 -13.69 -10.55
N GLU A 151 -36.78 -13.76 -11.19
CA GLU A 151 -37.85 -14.70 -10.85
C GLU A 151 -37.80 -15.94 -11.77
N PRO A 152 -37.95 -17.18 -11.24
CA PRO A 152 -37.92 -18.40 -12.06
C PRO A 152 -38.92 -18.41 -13.22
N GLU A 153 -40.10 -17.80 -13.06
CA GLU A 153 -41.10 -17.70 -14.14
C GLU A 153 -40.61 -16.82 -15.32
N THR A 154 -39.75 -15.83 -15.05
CA THR A 154 -39.14 -14.98 -16.09
C THR A 154 -38.04 -15.73 -16.85
N LEU A 155 -37.29 -16.61 -16.18
CA LEU A 155 -36.31 -17.47 -16.83
C LEU A 155 -36.98 -18.55 -17.69
N LEU A 156 -38.09 -19.12 -17.23
CA LEU A 156 -38.90 -20.08 -18.00
C LEU A 156 -39.55 -19.46 -19.25
N ALA A 157 -39.84 -18.16 -19.22
CA ALA A 157 -40.38 -17.43 -20.36
C ALA A 157 -39.38 -17.24 -21.53
N LEU A 158 -38.15 -17.72 -21.40
CA LEU A 158 -37.13 -17.71 -22.45
C LEU A 158 -37.25 -18.89 -23.44
N GLU A 159 -38.16 -19.84 -23.21
CA GLU A 159 -38.46 -21.00 -24.07
C GLU A 159 -37.20 -21.80 -24.51
N VAL A 160 -36.29 -22.05 -23.57
CA VAL A 160 -35.03 -22.76 -23.81
C VAL A 160 -35.22 -24.28 -23.75
N GLU A 161 -34.63 -25.01 -24.70
CA GLU A 161 -34.64 -26.48 -24.75
C GLU A 161 -33.80 -27.06 -23.58
N ASP A 162 -34.27 -28.15 -22.98
CA ASP A 162 -33.70 -28.76 -21.76
C ASP A 162 -33.52 -27.78 -20.56
N PHE A 163 -34.45 -26.83 -20.39
CA PHE A 163 -34.56 -25.96 -19.21
C PHE A 163 -35.96 -26.01 -18.57
N ASP A 164 -36.06 -26.66 -17.41
CA ASP A 164 -37.30 -26.84 -16.65
C ASP A 164 -37.39 -25.95 -15.39
N ARG A 165 -38.50 -26.08 -14.67
CA ARG A 165 -38.77 -25.30 -13.44
C ARG A 165 -37.82 -25.65 -12.29
N GLU A 166 -37.39 -26.91 -12.18
CA GLU A 166 -36.48 -27.35 -11.12
C GLU A 166 -35.08 -26.75 -11.36
N GLN A 167 -34.61 -26.72 -12.62
CA GLN A 167 -33.41 -26.01 -13.03
C GLN A 167 -33.52 -24.49 -12.80
N ALA A 168 -34.65 -23.87 -13.14
CA ALA A 168 -34.87 -22.43 -12.94
C ALA A 168 -34.87 -22.02 -11.46
N GLU A 169 -35.53 -22.81 -10.59
CA GLU A 169 -35.55 -22.59 -9.15
C GLU A 169 -34.16 -22.85 -8.52
N ALA A 170 -33.47 -23.91 -8.94
CA ALA A 170 -32.11 -24.23 -8.48
C ALA A 170 -31.08 -23.16 -8.87
N LEU A 171 -31.15 -22.61 -10.08
CA LEU A 171 -30.26 -21.56 -10.57
C LEU A 171 -30.40 -20.26 -9.76
N VAL A 172 -31.64 -19.83 -9.49
CA VAL A 172 -31.92 -18.64 -8.69
C VAL A 172 -31.52 -18.85 -7.22
N ALA A 173 -31.69 -20.06 -6.67
CA ALA A 173 -31.23 -20.39 -5.32
C ALA A 173 -29.69 -20.37 -5.22
N TRP A 174 -28.98 -20.98 -6.18
CA TRP A 174 -27.52 -20.97 -6.26
C TRP A 174 -26.96 -19.55 -6.38
N ALA A 175 -27.57 -18.69 -7.20
CA ALA A 175 -27.15 -17.29 -7.35
C ALA A 175 -27.30 -16.49 -6.04
N LYS A 176 -28.39 -16.70 -5.29
CA LYS A 176 -28.64 -16.06 -3.99
C LYS A 176 -27.65 -16.51 -2.92
N GLU A 177 -27.39 -17.81 -2.81
CA GLU A 177 -26.39 -18.38 -1.91
C GLU A 177 -24.99 -17.80 -2.21
N LEU A 178 -24.59 -17.76 -3.48
CA LEU A 178 -23.29 -17.23 -3.90
C LEU A 178 -23.15 -15.72 -3.63
N ARG A 179 -24.24 -14.96 -3.73
CA ARG A 179 -24.31 -13.54 -3.33
C ARG A 179 -24.14 -13.37 -1.81
N GLU A 180 -24.82 -14.18 -1.01
CA GLU A 180 -24.72 -14.12 0.45
C GLU A 180 -23.31 -14.52 0.94
N GLN A 181 -22.68 -15.52 0.33
CA GLN A 181 -21.28 -15.89 0.59
C GLN A 181 -20.29 -14.78 0.21
N ARG A 182 -20.53 -14.02 -0.88
CA ARG A 182 -19.74 -12.82 -1.22
C ARG A 182 -19.92 -11.71 -0.18
N MET A 183 -21.15 -11.47 0.26
CA MET A 183 -21.45 -10.46 1.29
C MET A 183 -20.86 -10.82 2.66
N ALA A 184 -20.85 -12.11 3.03
CA ALA A 184 -20.25 -12.58 4.27
C ALA A 184 -18.71 -12.46 4.28
N ASN A 185 -18.05 -12.64 3.13
CA ASN A 185 -16.60 -12.41 2.97
C ASN A 185 -16.22 -10.91 2.88
N LEU A 186 -17.20 -10.00 2.85
CA LEU A 186 -17.00 -8.54 2.84
C LEU A 186 -17.03 -7.93 4.26
N ASP A 187 -16.67 -8.69 5.29
CA ASP A 187 -16.48 -8.19 6.67
C ASP A 187 -15.22 -7.32 6.79
N ILE A 188 -15.31 -6.11 6.23
CA ILE A 188 -14.33 -5.04 6.47
C ILE A 188 -14.51 -4.57 7.92
N GLY A 189 -13.83 -5.25 8.84
CA GLY A 189 -13.88 -4.97 10.27
C GLY A 189 -13.67 -3.47 10.60
N PRO A 190 -14.26 -2.98 11.71
CA PRO A 190 -14.55 -1.57 11.92
C PRO A 190 -13.34 -0.68 11.67
N PHE A 191 -13.51 0.31 10.78
CA PHE A 191 -12.48 1.19 10.23
C PHE A 191 -11.63 1.83 11.35
N ARG A 192 -10.51 1.17 11.71
CA ARG A 192 -9.48 1.77 12.54
C ARG A 192 -8.67 2.69 11.65
N ALA A 193 -9.07 3.96 11.64
CA ALA A 193 -8.27 5.03 11.06
C ALA A 193 -6.82 4.92 11.56
N PRO A 194 -5.81 5.14 10.69
CA PRO A 194 -4.42 5.12 11.13
C PRO A 194 -4.22 6.14 12.25
N GLU A 195 -3.45 5.76 13.28
CA GLU A 195 -3.19 6.62 14.45
C GLU A 195 -2.52 7.95 14.08
N ALA A 196 -1.77 7.94 12.97
CA ALA A 196 -1.44 9.14 12.21
C ALA A 196 -2.59 9.55 11.28
N ALA A 197 -3.63 10.17 11.83
CA ALA A 197 -4.52 11.01 11.03
C ALA A 197 -3.67 12.17 10.44
N PRO A 198 -3.78 12.49 9.14
CA PRO A 198 -2.90 13.46 8.52
C PRO A 198 -3.05 14.85 9.17
N ALA A 199 -1.92 15.49 9.44
CA ALA A 199 -1.91 16.88 9.89
C ALA A 199 -2.51 17.79 8.82
N ALA A 200 -3.15 18.88 9.24
CA ALA A 200 -3.92 19.76 8.36
C ALA A 200 -3.08 20.31 7.19
N GLY A 201 -3.29 19.74 5.99
CA GLY A 201 -2.57 20.11 4.76
C GLY A 201 -2.93 19.22 3.57
N THR A 202 -2.92 17.89 3.74
CA THR A 202 -3.16 16.93 2.64
C THR A 202 -4.63 16.91 2.19
N SER A 203 -4.97 17.81 1.28
CA SER A 203 -6.22 17.81 0.51
C SER A 203 -6.10 16.90 -0.72
N MET A 204 -7.19 16.28 -1.15
CA MET A 204 -7.25 15.62 -2.47
C MET A 204 -7.11 16.59 -3.66
N ALA A 205 -7.12 17.91 -3.40
CA ALA A 205 -6.85 18.96 -4.39
C ALA A 205 -5.38 19.44 -4.40
N ASP A 206 -4.50 18.82 -3.61
CA ASP A 206 -3.08 19.17 -3.54
C ASP A 206 -2.33 18.40 -4.66
N GLU A 207 -1.90 19.11 -5.72
CA GLU A 207 -1.38 18.46 -6.95
C GLU A 207 -0.18 17.55 -6.69
N ASP A 208 0.74 17.96 -5.81
CA ASP A 208 1.90 17.17 -5.40
C ASP A 208 1.51 15.85 -4.72
N PHE A 209 0.45 15.86 -3.90
CA PHE A 209 -0.04 14.66 -3.21
C PHE A 209 -0.74 13.71 -4.18
N MET A 210 -1.49 14.23 -5.16
CA MET A 210 -2.08 13.40 -6.22
C MET A 210 -1.02 12.85 -7.16
N ALA A 211 0.07 13.60 -7.43
CA ALA A 211 1.22 13.11 -8.16
C ALA A 211 1.91 11.98 -7.39
N ALA A 212 2.22 12.16 -6.10
CA ALA A 212 2.76 11.14 -5.21
C ALA A 212 1.91 9.86 -5.20
N LEU A 213 0.60 9.99 -4.99
CA LEU A 213 -0.34 8.87 -4.99
C LEU A 213 -0.37 8.12 -6.33
N SER A 214 -0.28 8.84 -7.46
CA SER A 214 -0.21 8.20 -8.79
C SER A 214 1.09 7.42 -9.02
N ARG A 215 2.23 7.90 -8.48
CA ARG A 215 3.51 7.16 -8.50
C ARG A 215 3.42 5.88 -7.67
N ALA A 216 2.95 5.99 -6.43
CA ALA A 216 2.79 4.85 -5.51
C ALA A 216 1.89 3.75 -6.12
N PHE A 217 0.78 4.12 -6.76
CA PHE A 217 -0.05 3.16 -7.49
C PHE A 217 0.72 2.50 -8.64
N ALA A 218 1.38 3.27 -9.52
CA ALA A 218 2.12 2.73 -10.66
C ALA A 218 3.26 1.77 -10.25
N GLU A 219 4.01 2.08 -9.18
CA GLU A 219 5.04 1.19 -8.65
C GLU A 219 4.44 -0.11 -8.09
N SER A 220 3.33 -0.02 -7.34
CA SER A 220 2.65 -1.20 -6.82
C SER A 220 2.07 -2.12 -7.91
N GLU A 221 1.58 -1.58 -9.04
CA GLU A 221 1.18 -2.38 -10.20
C GLU A 221 2.38 -3.02 -10.91
N HIS A 222 3.52 -2.33 -10.96
CA HIS A 222 4.76 -2.92 -11.45
C HIS A 222 5.25 -4.07 -10.56
N GLN A 223 5.18 -3.96 -9.23
CA GLN A 223 5.43 -5.09 -8.33
C GLN A 223 4.40 -6.20 -8.48
N ARG A 224 3.12 -5.90 -8.71
CA ARG A 224 2.09 -6.91 -8.95
C ARG A 224 2.37 -7.71 -10.23
N SER A 225 2.72 -7.03 -11.33
CA SER A 225 3.07 -7.68 -12.59
C SER A 225 4.39 -8.46 -12.52
N SER A 226 5.42 -7.96 -11.84
CA SER A 226 6.67 -8.72 -11.64
C SER A 226 6.45 -9.97 -10.77
N ASN A 227 5.64 -9.87 -9.72
CA ASN A 227 5.40 -10.99 -8.80
C ASN A 227 4.50 -12.05 -9.43
N VAL A 228 3.51 -11.67 -10.25
CA VAL A 228 2.71 -12.62 -11.04
C VAL A 228 3.57 -13.31 -12.11
N ALA A 229 4.46 -12.59 -12.79
CA ALA A 229 5.39 -13.20 -13.74
C ALA A 229 6.39 -14.16 -13.06
N ALA A 230 6.91 -13.82 -11.89
CA ALA A 230 7.79 -14.68 -11.10
C ALA A 230 7.06 -15.94 -10.58
N ALA A 231 5.81 -15.80 -10.11
CA ALA A 231 4.98 -16.93 -9.69
C ALA A 231 4.66 -17.87 -10.87
N ALA A 232 4.33 -17.32 -12.04
CA ALA A 232 4.13 -18.11 -13.25
C ALA A 232 5.39 -18.86 -13.68
N ALA A 233 6.57 -18.23 -13.57
CA ALA A 233 7.85 -18.89 -13.85
C ALA A 233 8.18 -20.04 -12.88
N MET A 234 7.77 -19.95 -11.61
CA MET A 234 7.96 -21.04 -10.63
C MET A 234 6.93 -22.18 -10.73
N LEU A 235 5.80 -21.97 -11.40
CA LEU A 235 4.81 -23.01 -11.71
C LEU A 235 5.02 -23.65 -13.11
N GLY A 236 5.98 -23.17 -13.89
CA GLY A 236 6.29 -23.63 -15.24
C GLY A 236 7.45 -24.63 -15.35
N GLY A 237 7.86 -25.25 -14.24
CA GLY A 237 8.97 -26.22 -14.19
C GLY A 237 8.50 -27.64 -13.90
N ASP A 238 8.31 -28.43 -14.96
CA ASP A 238 8.14 -29.89 -14.88
C ASP A 238 9.02 -30.57 -15.96
N GLU A 239 9.27 -31.86 -15.82
CA GLU A 239 10.51 -32.50 -16.29
C GLU A 239 10.71 -32.68 -17.81
N PRO A 240 11.95 -32.64 -18.32
CA PRO A 240 12.31 -33.26 -19.59
C PRO A 240 12.39 -34.78 -19.41
N ALA A 241 11.48 -35.53 -20.03
CA ALA A 241 11.41 -36.98 -19.88
C ALA A 241 12.69 -37.70 -20.37
N GLU A 242 13.17 -38.65 -19.57
CA GLU A 242 14.10 -39.69 -20.03
C GLU A 242 13.34 -40.77 -20.82
N GLU A 243 13.88 -41.20 -21.95
CA GLU A 243 13.60 -42.51 -22.54
C GLU A 243 14.92 -43.10 -23.09
N THR A 244 15.11 -44.42 -22.96
CA THR A 244 16.45 -45.04 -22.84
C THR A 244 16.69 -46.22 -23.80
N GLU A 245 17.94 -46.36 -24.29
CA GLU A 245 18.50 -47.54 -25.00
C GLU A 245 17.82 -47.87 -26.36
N GLU A 246 18.36 -48.65 -27.31
CA GLU A 246 19.66 -49.34 -27.56
C GLU A 246 19.95 -49.21 -29.11
N VAL A 247 20.95 -49.72 -29.84
CA VAL A 247 22.02 -50.76 -29.73
C VAL A 247 23.26 -50.25 -30.51
N PRO A 248 24.52 -50.46 -30.09
CA PRO A 248 25.69 -50.31 -30.96
C PRO A 248 26.01 -51.61 -31.73
N SER A 249 25.98 -51.60 -33.06
CA SER A 249 26.36 -52.75 -33.91
C SER A 249 27.29 -52.35 -35.07
N GLU A 250 28.23 -53.23 -35.41
CA GLU A 250 29.36 -52.96 -36.33
C GLU A 250 29.04 -53.15 -37.84
N GLU A 251 30.08 -52.91 -38.66
CA GLU A 251 30.33 -53.42 -40.02
C GLU A 251 29.86 -52.63 -41.27
N LYS A 252 30.89 -52.00 -41.89
CA LYS A 252 31.31 -52.11 -43.31
C LYS A 252 30.73 -51.23 -44.44
N GLU A 253 31.70 -50.72 -45.21
CA GLU A 253 31.77 -50.53 -46.68
C GLU A 253 30.64 -49.74 -47.37
N SER A 254 30.94 -48.70 -48.17
CA SER A 254 32.06 -48.59 -49.13
C SER A 254 32.68 -47.20 -49.21
#